data_AF-A0A958H6Z8-F1
#
_entry.id   AF-A0A958H6Z8-F1
#
_cell.length_a   1.000
_cell.length_b   1.000
_cell.length_c   1.000
_cell.angle_alpha   90.00
_cell.angle_beta   90.00
_cell.angle_gamma   90.00
#
_symmetry.space_group_name_H-M   'P 1'
#
loop_
_entity.id
_entity.type
_entity.pdbx_description
1 polymer ?
#
loop_
_entity_poly.entity_id
_entity_poly.type
_entity_poly.pdbx_seq_one_letter_code
_entity_poly.pdbx_strand_id
1 'polypeptide(L)' 'MTTSTDPRQMPIDDQVALLMQGTSYGDEETKRQMAAELRERLMEAQREGRPLRVYCGYNPTKPDLHMGHTISIRKL' A
#
# COMPACT_ATOMS: atom_id res chain seq x y z
N MET A 1 -7.04 1.02 -27.53
CA MET A 1 -7.69 1.89 -26.52
C MET A 1 -7.44 1.28 -25.15
N THR A 2 -6.28 1.53 -24.56
CA THR A 2 -5.98 1.09 -23.19
C THR A 2 -6.32 2.25 -22.27
N THR A 3 -7.49 2.22 -21.65
CA THR A 3 -7.77 3.10 -20.51
C THR A 3 -6.81 2.68 -19.40
N SER A 4 -5.68 3.38 -19.31
CA SER A 4 -4.81 3.30 -18.14
C SER A 4 -5.61 3.87 -16.97
N THR A 5 -6.31 3.02 -16.24
CA THR A 5 -7.04 3.41 -15.02
C THR A 5 -6.02 3.96 -14.03
N ASP A 6 -6.02 5.27 -13.83
CA ASP A 6 -5.20 5.91 -12.81
C ASP A 6 -5.66 5.38 -11.43
N PRO A 7 -4.80 4.66 -10.68
CA PRO A 7 -5.20 4.09 -9.39
C PRO A 7 -5.60 5.16 -8.37
N ARG A 8 -5.25 6.45 -8.60
CA ARG A 8 -5.70 7.57 -7.76
C ARG A 8 -7.16 7.95 -8.00
N GLN A 9 -7.76 7.50 -9.10
CA GLN A 9 -9.14 7.79 -9.49
C GLN A 9 -10.09 6.63 -9.17
N MET A 10 -9.58 5.51 -8.67
CA MET A 10 -10.41 4.37 -8.27
C MET A 10 -11.06 4.64 -6.90
N PRO A 11 -12.22 4.03 -6.61
CA PRO A 11 -12.84 4.11 -5.28
C PRO A 11 -11.87 3.75 -4.16
N ILE A 12 -11.97 4.44 -3.02
CA ILE A 12 -11.06 4.22 -1.87
C ILE A 12 -11.07 2.75 -1.42
N ASP A 13 -12.23 2.10 -1.44
CA ASP A 13 -12.36 0.68 -1.09
C ASP A 13 -11.55 -0.24 -2.03
N ASP A 14 -11.50 0.07 -3.32
CA ASP A 14 -10.69 -0.66 -4.30
C ASP A 14 -9.19 -0.40 -4.10
N GLN A 15 -8.82 0.85 -3.74
CA GLN A 15 -7.44 1.18 -3.38
C GLN A 15 -6.97 0.38 -2.17
N VAL A 16 -7.80 0.33 -1.12
CA VAL A 16 -7.51 -0.44 0.10
C VAL A 16 -7.36 -1.91 -0.23
N ALA A 17 -8.29 -2.50 -0.98
CA ALA A 17 -8.23 -3.90 -1.38
C ALA A 17 -6.93 -4.23 -2.15
N LEU A 18 -6.55 -3.37 -3.11
CA LEU A 18 -5.33 -3.52 -3.90
C LEU A 18 -4.06 -3.43 -3.04
N LEU A 19 -3.97 -2.43 -2.17
CA LEU A 19 -2.78 -2.20 -1.34
C LEU A 19 -2.60 -3.28 -0.28
N MET A 20 -3.70 -3.83 0.25
CA MET A 20 -3.68 -4.92 1.22
C MET A 20 -3.43 -6.31 0.59
N GLN A 21 -3.58 -6.44 -0.73
CA GLN A 21 -3.44 -7.73 -1.42
C GLN A 21 -2.07 -8.36 -1.20
N GLY A 22 -2.05 -9.65 -0.83
CA GLY A 22 -0.80 -10.42 -0.67
C GLY A 22 0.02 -10.08 0.58
N THR A 23 -0.56 -9.34 1.53
CA THR A 23 0.05 -9.10 2.85
C THR A 23 -0.53 -10.06 3.89
N SER A 24 0.32 -10.67 4.71
CA SER A 24 -0.10 -11.44 5.88
C SER A 24 -0.18 -10.53 7.11
N TYR A 25 -1.26 -10.63 7.88
CA TYR A 25 -1.54 -9.77 9.04
C TYR A 25 -1.54 -10.54 10.38
N GLY A 26 -1.29 -11.85 10.36
CA GLY A 26 -1.34 -12.71 11.54
C GLY A 26 -2.77 -13.15 11.90
N ASP A 27 -3.68 -12.20 12.10
CA ASP A 27 -5.09 -12.45 12.45
C ASP A 27 -6.07 -11.50 11.73
N GLU A 28 -7.36 -11.85 11.75
CA GLU A 28 -8.40 -11.09 11.05
C GLU A 28 -8.77 -9.78 11.75
N GLU A 29 -8.53 -9.63 13.06
CA GLU A 29 -8.76 -8.37 13.76
C GLU A 29 -7.71 -7.33 13.35
N THR A 30 -6.43 -7.71 13.40
CA THR A 30 -5.30 -6.90 12.94
C THR A 30 -5.51 -6.47 11.49
N LYS A 31 -5.94 -7.38 10.61
CA LYS A 31 -6.25 -7.06 9.22
C LYS A 31 -7.36 -6.01 9.10
N ARG A 32 -8.45 -6.14 9.86
CA ARG A 32 -9.56 -5.15 9.84
C ARG A 32 -9.12 -3.79 10.33
N GLN A 33 -8.34 -3.74 11.42
CA GLN A 33 -7.82 -2.49 11.97
C GLN A 33 -6.91 -1.79 10.96
N MET A 34 -5.97 -2.53 10.35
CA MET A 34 -5.07 -2.01 9.32
C MET A 34 -5.82 -1.51 8.07
N ALA A 35 -6.90 -2.20 7.66
CA ALA A 35 -7.74 -1.76 6.55
C ALA A 35 -8.43 -0.42 6.86
N ALA A 36 -8.98 -0.29 8.06
CA ALA A 36 -9.67 0.93 8.50
C ALA A 36 -8.71 2.13 8.56
N GLU A 37 -7.52 1.95 9.15
CA GLU A 37 -6.51 3.01 9.24
C GLU A 37 -5.99 3.43 7.84
N LEU A 38 -5.74 2.46 6.96
CA LEU A 38 -5.33 2.75 5.58
C LEU A 38 -6.40 3.54 4.82
N ARG A 39 -7.68 3.14 4.98
CA ARG A 39 -8.82 3.85 4.38
C ARG A 39 -8.85 5.31 4.80
N GLU A 40 -8.74 5.57 6.10
CA GLU A 40 -8.76 6.93 6.67
C GLU A 40 -7.63 7.79 6.11
N ARG A 41 -6.39 7.27 6.11
CA ARG A 41 -5.22 7.99 5.57
C ARG A 41 -5.35 8.28 4.07
N LEU A 42 -5.94 7.38 3.29
CA LEU A 42 -6.20 7.60 1.86
C LEU A 42 -7.25 8.70 1.65
N MET A 43 -8.33 8.70 2.45
CA MET A 43 -9.34 9.75 2.41
C MET A 43 -8.77 11.12 2.77
N GLU A 44 -7.92 11.19 3.81
CA GLU A 44 -7.23 12.43 4.19
C GLU A 44 -6.31 12.93 3.07
N ALA A 45 -5.49 12.05 2.50
CA ALA A 45 -4.59 12.39 1.40
C ALA A 45 -5.36 12.90 0.17
N GLN A 46 -6.47 12.23 -0.18
CA GLN A 46 -7.35 12.65 -1.28
C GLN A 46 -7.99 14.02 -1.00
N ARG A 47 -8.50 14.24 0.21
CA ARG A 47 -9.10 15.52 0.63
C ARG A 47 -8.10 16.68 0.58
N GLU A 48 -6.84 16.41 0.94
CA GLU A 48 -5.74 17.38 0.92
C GLU A 48 -5.13 17.54 -0.47
N GLY A 49 -5.55 16.75 -1.45
CA GLY A 49 -5.01 16.79 -2.82
C GLY A 49 -3.54 16.37 -2.90
N ARG A 50 -3.04 15.60 -1.92
CA ARG A 50 -1.65 15.13 -1.87
C ARG A 50 -1.57 13.61 -1.97
N PRO A 51 -0.48 13.05 -2.51
CA PRO A 51 -0.25 11.60 -2.45
C PRO A 51 -0.04 11.14 -1.00
N LEU A 52 -0.44 9.90 -0.72
CA LEU A 52 -0.09 9.23 0.53
C LEU A 52 1.43 8.97 0.56
N ARG A 53 2.09 9.37 1.64
CA ARG A 53 3.52 9.13 1.83
C ARG A 53 3.74 7.77 2.47
N VAL A 54 4.53 6.93 1.83
CA VAL A 54 4.86 5.57 2.30
C VAL A 54 6.35 5.49 2.59
N TYR A 55 6.70 4.83 3.69
CA TYR A 55 8.09 4.56 4.07
C TYR A 55 8.34 3.07 4.05
N CYS A 56 9.47 2.66 3.45
CA CYS A 56 9.95 1.29 3.45
C CYS A 56 11.45 1.32 3.77
N GLY A 57 11.84 0.77 4.92
CA GLY A 57 13.23 0.70 5.35
C GLY A 57 13.89 -0.60 4.94
N TYR A 58 15.11 -0.51 4.41
CA TYR A 58 15.98 -1.65 4.14
C TYR A 58 17.22 -1.57 5.04
N ASN A 59 17.66 -2.70 5.57
CA ASN A 59 18.83 -2.75 6.45
C ASN A 59 20.13 -2.68 5.63
N PRO A 60 21.00 -1.68 5.85
CA PRO A 60 22.24 -1.50 5.09
C PRO A 60 23.39 -2.42 5.52
N THR A 61 23.24 -3.25 6.58
CA THR A 61 24.32 -4.12 7.06
C THR A 61 24.67 -5.25 6.09
N LYS A 62 23.79 -5.56 5.13
CA LYS A 62 24.07 -6.52 4.07
C LYS A 62 24.32 -5.78 2.75
N PRO A 63 25.27 -6.24 1.93
CA PRO A 63 25.59 -5.59 0.66
C PRO A 63 24.49 -5.75 -0.38
N ASP A 64 23.65 -6.79 -0.27
CA ASP A 64 22.78 -7.22 -1.35
C ASP A 64 21.27 -7.15 -1.03
N LEU A 65 20.53 -6.52 -1.95
CA LEU A 65 19.09 -6.60 -2.03
C LEU A 65 18.69 -7.80 -2.91
N HIS A 66 18.46 -8.96 -2.29
CA HIS A 66 18.08 -10.17 -3.04
C HIS A 66 16.60 -10.18 -3.46
N MET A 67 16.21 -11.18 -4.26
CA MET A 67 14.86 -11.30 -4.83
C MET A 67 13.71 -11.31 -3.80
N GLY A 68 13.98 -11.57 -2.52
CA GLY A 68 12.96 -11.52 -1.46
C GLY A 68 12.40 -10.12 -1.23
N HIS A 69 13.15 -9.07 -1.59
CA HIS A 69 12.70 -7.68 -1.46
C HIS A 69 11.79 -7.22 -2.61
N THR A 70 11.69 -8.01 -3.69
CA THR A 70 10.89 -7.63 -4.87
C THR A 70 9.41 -7.45 -4.54
N ILE A 71 8.90 -8.18 -3.55
CA ILE A 71 7.51 -8.04 -3.06
C ILE A 71 7.28 -6.66 -2.43
N SER A 72 8.18 -6.24 -1.52
CA SER A 72 8.07 -4.93 -0.88
C SER A 72 8.22 -3.79 -1.89
N ILE A 73 9.15 -3.92 -2.85
CA ILE A 73 9.36 -2.92 -3.90
C ILE A 73 8.13 -2.83 -4.82
N ARG A 74 7.53 -3.95 -5.21
CA ARG A 74 6.34 -3.96 -6.08
C ARG A 74 5.11 -3.31 -5.41
N LYS A 75 5.07 -3.26 -4.09
CA LYS A 75 3.99 -2.61 -3.33
C LYS A 75 4.15 -1.09 -3.21
N LEU A 76 5.30 -0.54 -3.60
CA LEU A 76 5.59 0.91 -3.62
C LEU A 76 5.28 1.49 -4.99
#